data_AF-A0A4U8SH34-F1
#
_entry.id   AF-A0A4U8SH34-F1
#
_cell.length_a   1.000
_cell.length_b   1.000
_cell.length_c   1.000
_cell.angle_alpha   90.00
_cell.angle_beta   90.00
_cell.angle_gamma   90.00
#
_symmetry.space_group_name_H-M   'P 1'
#
loop_
_entity.id
_entity.type
_entity.pdbx_description
1 polymer ?
#
loop_
_entity_poly.entity_id
_entity_poly.type
_entity_poly.pdbx_seq_one_letter_code
_entity_poly.pdbx_strand_id
1 'polypeptide(L)'
;MPRVGDEVIISFLDDDIDKPYVSGSLYNQSNPALPNLPLDFHQTSFSARTLNQEDNAIEEGINQITLSSLKNQEQIYLQAQKDYQELIKHNFTQRIENNKDSKVEGIYQERIKKAHFQTIDLAKNVNIGGEYLTNVALSKDTNVGLSNTLNVGANNTTRIAKDSSEYVGNDKKVEIKGKSAQCHQGNFDIFGSASGNIHTEQGLNLSSKGEVSLASSNVLNISTKQSMGILANKMLVIEAQNIAHQSLEKFLIQAQNGIAIASPKDFKTTLGDKTEIYADDKQITLKVGENEIKINAEGICIKGKVRIE
;
A
#
# COMPACT_ATOMS: atom_id res chain seq x y z
N MET A 1 17.35 61.89 -12.83
CA MET A 1 16.65 62.84 -11.95
C MET A 1 17.45 62.95 -10.68
N PRO A 2 17.99 64.12 -10.37
CA PRO A 2 18.76 64.33 -9.15
C PRO A 2 17.92 64.10 -7.89
N ARG A 3 18.56 63.63 -6.83
CA ARG A 3 17.98 63.45 -5.50
C ARG A 3 18.67 64.36 -4.49
N VAL A 4 18.12 64.40 -3.27
CA VAL A 4 18.74 65.13 -2.16
C VAL A 4 20.15 64.59 -1.93
N GLY A 5 21.15 65.48 -1.93
CA GLY A 5 22.57 65.15 -1.79
C GLY A 5 23.34 65.04 -3.12
N ASP A 6 22.67 65.07 -4.27
CA ASP A 6 23.35 65.06 -5.58
C ASP A 6 23.91 66.44 -5.94
N GLU A 7 25.14 66.48 -6.46
CA GLU A 7 25.64 67.64 -7.18
C GLU A 7 25.01 67.68 -8.57
N VAL A 8 24.55 68.86 -8.99
CA VAL A 8 23.80 69.02 -10.23
C VAL A 8 24.41 70.10 -11.11
N ILE A 9 24.30 69.91 -12.42
CA ILE A 9 24.56 70.95 -13.40
C ILE A 9 23.25 71.71 -13.62
N ILE A 10 23.27 72.99 -13.30
CA ILE A 10 22.18 73.92 -13.63
C ILE A 10 22.46 74.52 -15.01
N SER A 11 21.46 74.49 -15.87
CA SER A 11 21.44 75.15 -17.17
C SER A 11 20.22 76.06 -17.25
N PHE A 12 20.21 76.99 -18.19
CA PHE A 12 19.19 78.03 -18.26
C PHE A 12 18.43 77.91 -19.59
N LEU A 13 17.10 77.90 -19.53
CA LEU A 13 16.28 77.83 -20.73
C LEU A 13 16.42 79.14 -21.50
N ASP A 14 16.78 79.08 -22.78
CA ASP A 14 17.02 80.26 -23.65
C ASP A 14 18.08 81.23 -23.11
N ASP A 15 19.08 80.73 -22.38
CA ASP A 15 20.09 81.54 -21.67
C ASP A 15 19.49 82.57 -20.68
N ASP A 16 18.24 82.37 -20.28
CA ASP A 16 17.54 83.21 -19.31
C ASP A 16 17.85 82.74 -17.88
N ILE A 17 18.64 83.54 -17.15
CA ILE A 17 19.06 83.24 -15.78
C ILE A 17 17.89 83.03 -14.83
N ASP A 18 16.71 83.59 -15.15
CA ASP A 18 15.49 83.47 -14.37
C ASP A 18 14.74 82.13 -14.64
N LYS A 19 15.25 81.28 -15.55
CA LYS A 19 14.66 79.97 -15.91
C LYS A 19 15.68 78.82 -15.78
N PRO A 20 16.19 78.53 -14.57
CA PRO A 20 17.08 77.40 -14.35
C PRO A 20 16.36 76.06 -14.50
N TYR A 21 17.05 75.07 -15.06
CA TYR A 21 16.68 73.67 -15.05
C TYR A 21 17.91 72.79 -14.77
N VAL A 22 17.70 71.58 -14.27
CA VAL A 22 18.79 70.63 -14.06
C VAL A 22 19.07 69.87 -15.35
N SER A 23 20.26 70.03 -15.91
CA SER A 23 20.68 69.30 -17.13
C SER A 23 21.34 67.96 -16.83
N GLY A 24 21.86 67.74 -15.62
CA GLY A 24 22.41 66.47 -15.18
C GLY A 24 22.81 66.45 -13.70
N SER A 25 23.03 65.26 -13.16
CA SER A 25 23.68 65.05 -11.86
C SER A 25 25.12 64.59 -12.07
N LEU A 26 26.03 65.03 -11.21
CA LEU A 26 27.45 64.68 -11.25
C LEU A 26 27.76 63.58 -10.23
N TYR A 27 28.67 62.69 -10.61
CA TYR A 27 29.26 61.75 -9.66
C TYR A 27 30.35 62.46 -8.84
N ASN A 28 30.38 62.22 -7.53
CA ASN A 28 31.39 62.76 -6.62
C ASN A 28 31.76 61.74 -5.53
N GLN A 29 32.60 62.12 -4.56
CA GLN A 29 33.02 61.19 -3.49
C GLN A 29 31.86 60.67 -2.64
N SER A 30 30.76 61.42 -2.52
CA SER A 30 29.57 61.05 -1.75
C SER A 30 28.52 60.32 -2.60
N ASN A 31 28.52 60.52 -3.92
CA ASN A 31 27.69 59.82 -4.89
C ASN A 31 28.56 59.28 -6.06
N PRO A 32 29.34 58.21 -5.85
CA PRO A 32 30.18 57.63 -6.90
C PRO A 32 29.34 56.93 -7.97
N ALA A 33 29.90 56.81 -9.18
CA ALA A 33 29.30 56.01 -10.25
C ALA A 33 29.15 54.55 -9.81
N LEU A 34 28.01 53.91 -10.12
CA LEU A 34 27.81 52.50 -9.83
C LEU A 34 28.75 51.58 -10.61
N PRO A 35 28.89 51.72 -11.96
CA PRO A 35 29.96 51.05 -12.67
C PRO A 35 31.31 51.66 -12.27
N ASN A 36 32.33 50.83 -12.11
CA ASN A 36 33.67 51.29 -11.81
C ASN A 36 34.33 51.87 -13.07
N LEU A 37 34.07 53.14 -13.37
CA LEU A 37 34.62 53.79 -14.57
C LEU A 37 36.10 54.16 -14.40
N PRO A 38 36.95 53.94 -15.43
CA PRO A 38 36.62 53.52 -16.79
C PRO A 38 36.62 52.00 -17.02
N LEU A 39 36.90 51.17 -16.01
CA LEU A 39 37.00 49.71 -16.17
C LEU A 39 35.69 49.09 -16.70
N ASP A 40 34.55 49.53 -16.17
CA ASP A 40 33.21 49.04 -16.52
C ASP A 40 32.52 49.89 -17.59
N PHE A 41 33.27 50.40 -18.57
CA PHE A 41 32.74 51.24 -19.67
C PHE A 41 31.65 50.57 -20.52
N HIS A 42 31.51 49.25 -20.40
CA HIS A 42 30.51 48.43 -21.11
C HIS A 42 29.16 48.34 -20.38
N GLN A 43 29.02 48.97 -19.20
CA GLN A 43 27.80 48.95 -18.39
C GLN A 43 27.07 50.29 -18.43
N THR A 44 25.74 50.24 -18.51
CA THR A 44 24.83 51.39 -18.34
C THR A 44 23.86 51.08 -17.22
N SER A 45 23.79 51.94 -16.20
CA SER A 45 22.94 51.71 -15.02
C SER A 45 21.95 52.85 -14.81
N PHE A 46 20.70 52.50 -14.50
CA PHE A 46 19.70 53.40 -13.95
C PHE A 46 19.51 53.03 -12.48
N SER A 47 19.87 53.95 -11.60
CA SER A 47 19.83 53.70 -10.17
C SER A 47 19.27 54.85 -9.37
N ALA A 48 18.81 54.51 -8.19
CA ALA A 48 18.15 55.42 -7.29
C ALA A 48 18.51 55.04 -5.85
N ARG A 49 19.25 55.93 -5.17
CA ARG A 49 19.63 55.83 -3.75
C ARG A 49 19.17 57.09 -3.02
N THR A 50 18.82 56.99 -1.75
CA THR A 50 18.56 58.16 -0.90
C THR A 50 19.81 58.38 -0.05
N LEU A 51 20.38 59.59 -0.08
CA LEU A 51 21.50 59.99 0.76
C LEU A 51 20.90 60.85 1.89
N ASN A 52 20.61 60.26 3.05
CA ASN A 52 20.26 61.07 4.21
C ASN A 52 21.53 61.74 4.75
N GLN A 53 21.53 63.07 4.85
CA GLN A 53 22.57 63.85 5.55
C GLN A 53 22.21 64.17 7.00
N GLU A 54 20.97 63.89 7.44
CA GLU A 54 20.53 64.08 8.82
C GLU A 54 20.46 62.73 9.54
N ASP A 55 21.07 62.66 10.74
CA ASP A 55 21.03 61.57 11.73
C ASP A 55 21.86 60.29 11.53
N ASN A 56 23.09 60.36 11.00
CA ASN A 56 24.08 59.25 11.01
C ASN A 56 23.57 57.90 10.44
N ALA A 57 22.40 57.88 9.80
CA ALA A 57 21.79 56.71 9.21
C ALA A 57 22.17 56.68 7.73
N ILE A 58 23.29 56.04 7.42
CA ILE A 58 23.67 55.75 6.03
C ILE A 58 22.64 54.76 5.49
N GLU A 59 21.68 55.24 4.70
CA GLU A 59 20.81 54.35 3.94
C GLU A 59 21.63 53.68 2.83
N GLU A 60 21.84 52.36 2.97
CA GLU A 60 22.63 51.55 2.04
C GLU A 60 21.80 50.98 0.87
N GLY A 61 20.51 51.25 0.85
CA GLY A 61 19.58 50.62 -0.08
C GLY A 61 19.59 51.23 -1.49
N ILE A 62 19.66 50.40 -2.52
CA ILE A 62 19.69 50.83 -3.92
C ILE A 62 18.65 50.06 -4.73
N ASN A 63 17.87 50.78 -5.53
CA ASN A 63 17.11 50.19 -6.63
C ASN A 63 17.88 50.43 -7.93
N GLN A 64 18.12 49.37 -8.70
CA GLN A 64 19.04 49.41 -9.84
C GLN A 64 18.58 48.52 -10.99
N ILE A 65 18.75 49.05 -12.20
CA ILE A 65 18.75 48.30 -13.45
C ILE A 65 20.08 48.55 -14.13
N THR A 66 20.84 47.50 -14.44
CA THR A 66 22.11 47.59 -15.15
C THR A 66 22.10 46.73 -16.39
N LEU A 67 22.54 47.31 -17.50
CA LEU A 67 22.70 46.67 -18.80
C LEU A 67 24.20 46.57 -19.11
N SER A 68 24.72 45.36 -19.23
CA SER A 68 26.08 45.07 -19.68
C SER A 68 26.06 44.58 -21.12
N SER A 69 26.89 45.19 -21.97
CA SER A 69 27.07 44.81 -23.39
C SER A 69 28.42 44.15 -23.66
N LEU A 70 29.06 43.60 -22.63
CA LEU A 70 30.32 42.88 -22.81
C LEU A 70 30.08 41.59 -23.61
N LYS A 71 30.79 41.44 -24.73
CA LYS A 71 30.59 40.33 -25.66
C LYS A 71 30.68 38.96 -24.94
N ASN A 72 29.66 38.12 -25.11
CA ASN A 72 29.49 36.80 -24.47
C ASN A 72 29.33 36.84 -22.93
N GLN A 73 29.10 38.02 -22.36
CA GLN A 73 28.82 38.25 -20.94
C GLN A 73 27.73 39.32 -20.78
N GLU A 74 26.83 39.41 -21.76
CA GLU A 74 25.72 40.35 -21.76
C GLU A 74 24.79 40.03 -20.60
N GLN A 75 24.39 41.07 -19.85
CA GLN A 75 23.61 40.89 -18.64
C GLN A 75 22.62 42.03 -18.45
N ILE A 76 21.43 41.67 -17.97
CA ILE A 76 20.50 42.59 -17.34
C ILE A 76 20.45 42.23 -15.86
N TYR A 77 20.87 43.15 -15.01
CA TYR A 77 20.74 43.04 -13.56
C TYR A 77 19.60 43.93 -13.07
N LEU A 78 18.70 43.38 -12.27
CA LEU A 78 17.60 44.10 -11.64
C LEU A 78 17.64 43.85 -10.13
N GLN A 79 17.67 44.92 -9.35
CA GLN A 79 17.58 44.88 -7.90
C GLN A 79 16.46 45.79 -7.43
N ALA A 80 15.56 45.21 -6.63
CA ALA A 80 14.66 45.96 -5.75
C ALA A 80 15.19 45.86 -4.33
N GLN A 81 15.37 46.99 -3.64
CA GLN A 81 15.96 47.00 -2.29
C GLN A 81 15.08 46.29 -1.26
N LYS A 82 13.77 46.30 -1.45
CA LYS A 82 12.79 45.77 -0.50
C LYS A 82 11.72 44.96 -1.20
N ASP A 83 10.83 45.65 -1.91
CA ASP A 83 9.65 45.04 -2.54
C ASP A 83 9.74 45.18 -4.07
N TYR A 84 9.56 44.06 -4.78
CA TYR A 84 9.32 44.04 -6.23
C TYR A 84 7.88 43.61 -6.48
N GLN A 85 7.13 44.44 -7.19
CA GLN A 85 5.75 44.14 -7.59
C GLN A 85 5.65 44.19 -9.12
N GLU A 86 5.11 43.13 -9.70
CA GLU A 86 4.87 43.01 -11.14
C GLU A 86 3.39 42.75 -11.42
N LEU A 87 2.79 43.59 -12.27
CA LEU A 87 1.41 43.45 -12.72
C LEU A 87 1.37 43.35 -14.24
N ILE A 88 1.05 42.17 -14.75
CA ILE A 88 0.87 41.93 -16.18
C ILE A 88 -0.63 41.87 -16.49
N LYS A 89 -1.16 42.88 -17.18
CA LYS A 89 -2.60 43.02 -17.46
C LYS A 89 -3.13 42.09 -18.56
N HIS A 90 -2.24 41.46 -19.31
CA HIS A 90 -2.60 40.57 -20.42
C HIS A 90 -1.84 39.24 -20.33
N ASN A 91 -0.71 39.12 -21.04
CA ASN A 91 0.07 37.89 -21.12
C ASN A 91 1.51 38.13 -20.66
N PHE A 92 2.05 37.18 -19.91
CA PHE A 92 3.48 37.08 -19.60
C PHE A 92 4.04 35.82 -20.25
N THR A 93 5.05 35.98 -21.08
CA THR A 93 5.76 34.87 -21.73
C THR A 93 7.22 34.95 -21.32
N GLN A 94 7.74 33.84 -20.80
CA GLN A 94 9.15 33.72 -20.42
C GLN A 94 9.74 32.48 -21.11
N ARG A 95 10.86 32.66 -21.81
CA ARG A 95 11.66 31.58 -22.38
C ARG A 95 13.08 31.69 -21.83
N ILE A 96 13.58 30.60 -21.26
CA ILE A 96 14.96 30.48 -20.79
C ILE A 96 15.58 29.35 -21.61
N GLU A 97 16.64 29.65 -22.37
CA GLU A 97 17.26 28.66 -23.27
C GLU A 97 18.29 27.76 -22.56
N ASN A 98 18.60 28.08 -21.30
CA ASN A 98 19.50 27.32 -20.46
C ASN A 98 18.84 27.10 -19.08
N ASN A 99 19.50 27.46 -17.98
CA ASN A 99 19.03 27.14 -16.64
C ASN A 99 18.16 28.26 -16.03
N LYS A 100 17.11 27.86 -15.30
CA LYS A 100 16.34 28.74 -14.40
C LYS A 100 16.53 28.25 -12.97
N ASP A 101 17.12 29.10 -12.14
CA ASP A 101 17.20 28.90 -10.69
C ASP A 101 16.17 29.78 -9.98
N SER A 102 15.58 29.28 -8.90
CA SER A 102 14.64 30.03 -8.07
C SER A 102 14.76 29.59 -6.62
N LYS A 103 15.04 30.54 -5.73
CA LYS A 103 15.15 30.33 -4.29
C LYS A 103 14.21 31.28 -3.57
N VAL A 104 13.34 30.72 -2.71
CA VAL A 104 12.44 31.47 -1.84
C VAL A 104 12.73 31.03 -0.41
N GLU A 105 13.30 31.93 0.40
CA GLU A 105 13.61 31.64 1.81
C GLU A 105 12.35 31.57 2.69
N GLY A 106 11.28 32.22 2.25
CA GLY A 106 9.99 32.23 2.92
C GLY A 106 8.99 31.25 2.30
N ILE A 107 7.75 31.73 2.12
CA ILE A 107 6.64 30.95 1.58
C ILE A 107 6.49 31.24 0.09
N TYR A 108 6.41 30.17 -0.72
CA TYR A 108 5.97 30.25 -2.10
C TYR A 108 4.49 29.84 -2.22
N GLN A 109 3.65 30.74 -2.72
CA GLN A 109 2.23 30.47 -2.96
C GLN A 109 1.88 30.71 -4.42
N GLU A 110 1.31 29.68 -5.04
CA GLU A 110 0.80 29.75 -6.41
C GLU A 110 -0.71 29.44 -6.41
N ARG A 111 -1.48 30.23 -7.18
CA ARG A 111 -2.92 29.99 -7.35
C ARG A 111 -3.29 30.07 -8.82
N ILE A 112 -3.59 28.91 -9.40
CA ILE A 112 -4.03 28.78 -10.79
C ILE A 112 -5.54 28.54 -10.80
N LYS A 113 -6.32 29.47 -11.37
CA LYS A 113 -7.80 29.40 -11.34
C LYS A 113 -8.41 28.39 -12.33
N LYS A 114 -7.67 28.01 -13.38
CA LYS A 114 -8.19 27.18 -14.48
C LYS A 114 -7.45 25.85 -14.57
N ALA A 115 -6.24 25.84 -15.14
CA ALA A 115 -5.50 24.62 -15.43
C ALA A 115 -3.99 24.83 -15.29
N HIS A 116 -3.29 23.81 -14.80
CA HIS A 116 -1.83 23.75 -14.69
C HIS A 116 -1.33 22.55 -15.51
N PHE A 117 -0.42 22.80 -16.44
CA PHE A 117 0.22 21.77 -17.25
C PHE A 117 1.72 21.78 -16.96
N GLN A 118 2.29 20.62 -16.67
CA GLN A 118 3.70 20.48 -16.38
C GLN A 118 4.25 19.25 -17.10
N THR A 119 5.26 19.47 -17.94
CA THR A 119 6.01 18.41 -18.62
C THR A 119 7.45 18.44 -18.14
N ILE A 120 7.98 17.27 -17.79
CA ILE A 120 9.38 17.08 -17.42
C ILE A 120 9.89 15.90 -18.24
N ASP A 121 10.78 16.16 -19.20
CA ASP A 121 11.17 15.13 -20.18
C ASP A 121 12.12 14.08 -19.62
N LEU A 122 12.92 14.44 -18.61
CA LEU A 122 13.96 13.56 -18.06
C LEU A 122 13.65 13.07 -16.65
N ALA A 123 13.65 13.96 -15.66
CA ALA A 123 13.55 13.56 -14.26
C ALA A 123 12.96 14.66 -13.37
N LYS A 124 12.13 14.25 -12.41
CA LYS A 124 11.58 15.10 -11.35
C LYS A 124 11.92 14.50 -9.99
N ASN A 125 12.54 15.28 -9.12
CA ASN A 125 12.76 14.95 -7.72
C ASN A 125 11.99 15.95 -6.85
N VAL A 126 11.27 15.45 -5.85
CA VAL A 126 10.48 16.27 -4.91
C VAL A 126 10.81 15.81 -3.50
N ASN A 127 11.43 16.69 -2.71
CA ASN A 127 11.72 16.43 -1.29
C ASN A 127 10.85 17.35 -0.45
N ILE A 128 10.10 16.76 0.48
CA ILE A 128 9.26 17.48 1.43
C ILE A 128 9.76 17.14 2.83
N GLY A 129 10.22 18.15 3.58
CA GLY A 129 10.72 17.96 4.94
C GLY A 129 9.61 17.85 6.00
N GLY A 130 8.36 18.12 5.62
CA GLY A 130 7.17 18.04 6.49
C GLY A 130 6.02 17.27 5.83
N GLU A 131 4.80 17.79 5.94
CA GLU A 131 3.59 17.14 5.40
C GLU A 131 3.42 17.38 3.89
N TYR A 132 2.93 16.36 3.18
CA TYR A 132 2.52 16.45 1.77
C TYR A 132 1.05 16.03 1.60
N LEU A 133 0.14 17.02 1.58
CA LEU A 133 -1.30 16.80 1.42
C LEU A 133 -1.73 17.01 -0.04
N THR A 134 -2.46 16.05 -0.60
CA THR A 134 -3.06 16.16 -1.94
C THR A 134 -4.57 15.97 -1.84
N ASN A 135 -5.35 17.01 -2.17
CA ASN A 135 -6.81 16.96 -2.24
C ASN A 135 -7.27 17.02 -3.70
N VAL A 136 -8.03 16.02 -4.14
CA VAL A 136 -8.55 15.93 -5.52
C VAL A 136 -10.05 15.68 -5.47
N ALA A 137 -10.83 16.59 -6.04
CA ALA A 137 -12.29 16.59 -5.90
C ALA A 137 -13.00 15.58 -6.83
N LEU A 138 -12.38 15.24 -7.96
CA LEU A 138 -12.99 14.40 -9.00
C LEU A 138 -12.26 13.05 -9.13
N SER A 139 -11.15 13.01 -9.85
CA SER A 139 -10.40 11.77 -10.12
C SER A 139 -8.90 11.99 -10.03
N LYS A 140 -8.17 10.96 -9.60
CA LYS A 140 -6.71 10.90 -9.57
C LYS A 140 -6.25 9.62 -10.25
N ASP A 141 -5.62 9.76 -11.40
CA ASP A 141 -5.02 8.65 -12.13
C ASP A 141 -3.49 8.67 -11.99
N THR A 142 -2.86 7.51 -11.99
CA THR A 142 -1.40 7.38 -11.88
C THR A 142 -0.94 6.24 -12.78
N ASN A 143 -0.26 6.59 -13.86
CA ASN A 143 0.30 5.64 -14.82
C ASN A 143 1.81 5.58 -14.64
N VAL A 144 2.35 4.39 -14.43
CA VAL A 144 3.79 4.16 -14.22
C VAL A 144 4.25 3.08 -15.19
N GLY A 145 5.23 3.40 -16.04
CA GLY A 145 5.64 2.51 -17.13
C GLY A 145 6.54 1.33 -16.72
N LEU A 146 7.25 1.44 -15.59
CA LEU A 146 8.22 0.42 -15.16
C LEU A 146 7.97 -0.08 -13.73
N SER A 147 8.17 0.75 -12.71
CA SER A 147 8.10 0.33 -11.31
C SER A 147 7.52 1.41 -10.40
N ASN A 148 6.69 0.99 -9.45
CA ASN A 148 6.10 1.82 -8.42
C ASN A 148 6.37 1.20 -7.04
N THR A 149 7.24 1.84 -6.24
CA THR A 149 7.59 1.38 -4.89
C THR A 149 7.06 2.34 -3.85
N LEU A 150 6.32 1.83 -2.86
CA LEU A 150 5.81 2.58 -1.73
C LEU A 150 6.47 2.09 -0.43
N ASN A 151 7.29 2.94 0.20
CA ASN A 151 7.87 2.69 1.51
C ASN A 151 7.19 3.59 2.54
N VAL A 152 6.58 3.02 3.57
CA VAL A 152 5.89 3.75 4.64
C VAL A 152 6.49 3.37 5.98
N GLY A 153 7.06 4.35 6.69
CA GLY A 153 7.81 4.10 7.93
C GLY A 153 6.94 3.82 9.17
N ALA A 154 5.66 4.20 9.14
CA ALA A 154 4.76 4.04 10.28
C ALA A 154 3.46 3.31 9.89
N ASN A 155 2.47 4.03 9.33
CA ASN A 155 1.14 3.48 9.07
C ASN A 155 0.69 3.82 7.65
N ASN A 156 0.10 2.83 6.96
CA ASN A 156 -0.59 3.02 5.69
C ASN A 156 -2.07 2.66 5.87
N THR A 157 -2.97 3.62 5.65
CA THR A 157 -4.43 3.41 5.79
C THR A 157 -5.12 3.74 4.48
N THR A 158 -5.90 2.78 3.98
CA THR A 158 -6.71 2.93 2.76
C THR A 158 -8.18 2.80 3.13
N ARG A 159 -9.01 3.78 2.75
CA ARG A 159 -10.46 3.74 2.92
C ARG A 159 -11.14 3.93 1.58
N ILE A 160 -11.97 2.97 1.19
CA ILE A 160 -12.68 2.95 -0.10
C ILE A 160 -14.16 2.81 0.23
N ALA A 161 -14.98 3.77 -0.22
CA ALA A 161 -16.40 3.83 0.13
C ALA A 161 -17.30 2.92 -0.73
N LYS A 162 -16.81 2.55 -1.90
CA LYS A 162 -17.50 1.65 -2.85
C LYS A 162 -16.59 0.46 -3.15
N ASP A 163 -16.11 0.37 -4.37
CA ASP A 163 -15.47 -0.84 -4.88
C ASP A 163 -13.95 -0.72 -4.95
N SER A 164 -13.26 -1.85 -4.76
CA SER A 164 -11.82 -2.01 -4.94
C SER A 164 -11.56 -3.25 -5.78
N SER A 165 -10.66 -3.13 -6.76
CA SER A 165 -10.25 -4.24 -7.61
C SER A 165 -8.74 -4.22 -7.80
N GLU A 166 -8.13 -5.39 -7.88
CA GLU A 166 -6.70 -5.55 -8.12
C GLU A 166 -6.50 -6.66 -9.15
N TYR A 167 -5.73 -6.36 -10.19
CA TYR A 167 -5.30 -7.33 -11.18
C TYR A 167 -3.78 -7.42 -11.15
N VAL A 168 -3.25 -8.63 -10.94
CA VAL A 168 -1.81 -8.90 -10.91
C VAL A 168 -1.53 -9.90 -12.03
N GLY A 169 -0.74 -9.50 -13.01
CA GLY A 169 -0.47 -10.34 -14.19
C GLY A 169 0.48 -11.52 -13.93
N ASN A 170 1.25 -11.47 -12.84
CA ASN A 170 2.15 -12.53 -12.39
C ASN A 170 1.88 -12.82 -10.90
N ASP A 171 2.92 -12.84 -10.06
CA ASP A 171 2.80 -13.22 -8.66
C ASP A 171 2.44 -12.05 -7.73
N LYS A 172 1.63 -12.37 -6.71
CA LYS A 172 1.38 -11.50 -5.55
C LYS A 172 1.90 -12.17 -4.29
N LYS A 173 2.90 -11.55 -3.63
CA LYS A 173 3.39 -11.96 -2.31
C LYS A 173 2.89 -10.99 -1.25
N VAL A 174 2.32 -11.53 -0.17
CA VAL A 174 1.94 -10.75 1.02
C VAL A 174 2.62 -11.37 2.24
N GLU A 175 3.39 -10.57 2.97
CA GLU A 175 4.10 -11.00 4.18
C GLU A 175 3.71 -10.10 5.35
N ILE A 176 3.18 -10.70 6.41
CA ILE A 176 2.67 -10.00 7.60
C ILE A 176 3.35 -10.62 8.82
N LYS A 177 4.22 -9.88 9.49
CA LYS A 177 4.91 -10.33 10.71
C LYS A 177 4.00 -10.34 11.94
N GLY A 178 2.98 -9.49 11.93
CA GLY A 178 1.99 -9.37 12.99
C GLY A 178 0.72 -10.14 12.69
N LYS A 179 -0.40 -9.66 13.23
CA LYS A 179 -1.74 -10.23 13.00
C LYS A 179 -2.29 -9.80 11.63
N SER A 180 -2.86 -10.75 10.90
CA SER A 180 -3.76 -10.50 9.77
C SER A 180 -5.19 -10.78 10.19
N ALA A 181 -6.13 -9.90 9.85
CA ALA A 181 -7.55 -10.08 10.14
C ALA A 181 -8.37 -9.65 8.92
N GLN A 182 -9.34 -10.48 8.54
CA GLN A 182 -10.29 -10.17 7.48
C GLN A 182 -11.71 -10.35 8.01
N CYS A 183 -12.59 -9.39 7.72
CA CYS A 183 -13.98 -9.43 8.12
C CYS A 183 -14.83 -9.13 6.89
N HIS A 184 -15.67 -10.09 6.51
CA HIS A 184 -16.55 -10.02 5.35
C HIS A 184 -17.99 -10.11 5.86
N GLN A 185 -18.82 -9.11 5.54
CA GLN A 185 -20.25 -9.14 5.89
C GLN A 185 -21.07 -9.90 4.83
N GLY A 186 -20.60 -9.89 3.59
CA GLY A 186 -21.13 -10.70 2.50
C GLY A 186 -20.34 -11.99 2.29
N ASN A 187 -20.43 -12.53 1.08
CA ASN A 187 -19.74 -13.75 0.70
C ASN A 187 -18.21 -13.57 0.70
N PHE A 188 -17.51 -14.67 0.98
CA PHE A 188 -16.06 -14.76 0.91
C PHE A 188 -15.69 -16.00 0.10
N ASP A 189 -15.23 -15.79 -1.13
CA ASP A 189 -14.88 -16.86 -2.05
C ASP A 189 -13.36 -16.85 -2.31
N ILE A 190 -12.75 -18.05 -2.34
CA ILE A 190 -11.36 -18.25 -2.74
C ILE A 190 -11.33 -19.28 -3.86
N PHE A 191 -10.77 -18.91 -5.01
CA PHE A 191 -10.63 -19.77 -6.17
C PHE A 191 -9.16 -20.01 -6.52
N GLY A 192 -8.82 -21.24 -6.91
CA GLY A 192 -7.50 -21.61 -7.41
C GLY A 192 -7.60 -22.80 -8.35
N SER A 193 -6.83 -22.81 -9.43
CA SER A 193 -6.80 -23.88 -10.44
C SER A 193 -5.71 -24.92 -10.23
N ALA A 194 -4.81 -24.67 -9.27
CA ALA A 194 -3.68 -25.53 -8.91
C ALA A 194 -3.77 -25.91 -7.43
N SER A 195 -2.64 -26.01 -6.72
CA SER A 195 -2.61 -26.34 -5.30
C SER A 195 -2.91 -25.12 -4.42
N GLY A 196 -3.52 -25.37 -3.26
CA GLY A 196 -3.70 -24.41 -2.18
C GLY A 196 -3.32 -25.06 -0.85
N ASN A 197 -2.58 -24.34 -0.01
CA ASN A 197 -2.09 -24.86 1.27
C ASN A 197 -2.45 -23.90 2.40
N ILE A 198 -2.89 -24.45 3.52
CA ILE A 198 -3.12 -23.72 4.78
C ILE A 198 -2.32 -24.43 5.86
N HIS A 199 -1.40 -23.72 6.49
CA HIS A 199 -0.50 -24.27 7.52
C HIS A 199 -0.44 -23.35 8.73
N THR A 200 -0.51 -23.93 9.93
CA THR A 200 -0.40 -23.24 11.22
C THR A 200 0.38 -24.11 12.20
N GLU A 201 1.28 -23.52 12.98
CA GLU A 201 2.08 -24.28 13.97
C GLU A 201 1.31 -24.67 15.23
N GLN A 202 0.34 -23.85 15.65
CA GLN A 202 -0.42 -24.06 16.89
C GLN A 202 -1.80 -24.65 16.64
N GLY A 203 -2.68 -23.93 15.96
CA GLY A 203 -4.05 -24.38 15.74
C GLY A 203 -4.73 -23.70 14.57
N LEU A 204 -5.67 -24.44 13.97
CA LEU A 204 -6.56 -24.00 12.91
C LEU A 204 -7.98 -24.36 13.32
N ASN A 205 -8.84 -23.35 13.47
CA ASN A 205 -10.24 -23.53 13.85
C ASN A 205 -11.15 -23.17 12.68
N LEU A 206 -12.03 -24.09 12.31
CA LEU A 206 -13.07 -23.89 11.29
C LEU A 206 -14.42 -24.15 11.95
N SER A 207 -15.30 -23.16 11.92
CA SER A 207 -16.62 -23.27 12.54
C SER A 207 -17.64 -22.45 11.79
N SER A 208 -18.86 -22.96 11.71
CA SER A 208 -20.02 -22.30 11.12
C SER A 208 -21.21 -22.52 12.05
N LYS A 209 -22.11 -21.53 12.12
CA LYS A 209 -23.44 -21.73 12.74
C LYS A 209 -24.36 -22.57 11.85
N GLY A 210 -24.11 -22.56 10.54
CA GLY A 210 -24.81 -23.37 9.56
C GLY A 210 -24.01 -24.62 9.23
N GLU A 211 -23.76 -24.82 7.94
CA GLU A 211 -23.04 -25.99 7.43
C GLU A 211 -21.53 -25.74 7.31
N VAL A 212 -20.75 -26.82 7.43
CA VAL A 212 -19.37 -26.93 6.97
C VAL A 212 -19.29 -28.18 6.09
N SER A 213 -18.97 -28.02 4.81
CA SER A 213 -18.85 -29.13 3.85
C SER A 213 -17.40 -29.27 3.38
N LEU A 214 -16.90 -30.51 3.35
CA LEU A 214 -15.57 -30.86 2.85
C LEU A 214 -15.73 -31.96 1.80
N ALA A 215 -15.30 -31.69 0.57
CA ALA A 215 -15.43 -32.62 -0.55
C ALA A 215 -14.13 -32.73 -1.35
N SER A 216 -13.83 -33.94 -1.83
CA SER A 216 -12.71 -34.24 -2.71
C SER A 216 -13.13 -35.32 -3.70
N SER A 217 -12.80 -35.15 -4.98
CA SER A 217 -13.14 -36.12 -6.03
C SER A 217 -12.24 -37.36 -6.04
N ASN A 218 -11.12 -37.35 -5.29
CA ASN A 218 -10.17 -38.45 -5.27
C ASN A 218 -9.95 -38.97 -3.85
N VAL A 219 -9.22 -38.22 -3.02
CA VAL A 219 -8.90 -38.64 -1.65
C VAL A 219 -9.09 -37.48 -0.69
N LEU A 220 -9.67 -37.79 0.48
CA LEU A 220 -9.67 -36.93 1.66
C LEU A 220 -8.88 -37.64 2.78
N ASN A 221 -7.75 -37.05 3.17
CA ASN A 221 -6.90 -37.58 4.24
C ASN A 221 -7.08 -36.74 5.52
N ILE A 222 -7.34 -37.40 6.65
CA ILE A 222 -7.42 -36.77 7.97
C ILE A 222 -6.58 -37.61 8.93
N SER A 223 -5.57 -37.01 9.55
CA SER A 223 -4.64 -37.73 10.44
C SER A 223 -4.21 -36.87 11.63
N THR A 224 -4.01 -37.53 12.77
CA THR A 224 -3.60 -36.90 14.03
C THR A 224 -2.63 -37.83 14.74
N LYS A 225 -1.63 -37.28 15.44
CA LYS A 225 -0.67 -38.10 16.20
C LYS A 225 -1.18 -38.58 17.55
N GLN A 226 -2.09 -37.84 18.18
CA GLN A 226 -2.55 -38.13 19.54
C GLN A 226 -3.99 -38.63 19.57
N SER A 227 -4.95 -37.82 19.12
CA SER A 227 -6.35 -38.18 19.16
C SER A 227 -7.14 -37.46 18.08
N MET A 228 -8.23 -38.10 17.65
CA MET A 228 -9.26 -37.54 16.78
C MET A 228 -10.61 -37.71 17.46
N GLY A 229 -11.40 -36.65 17.52
CA GLY A 229 -12.76 -36.68 18.06
C GLY A 229 -13.78 -36.35 16.98
N ILE A 230 -14.85 -37.14 16.89
CA ILE A 230 -15.99 -36.89 16.00
C ILE A 230 -17.24 -36.95 16.88
N LEU A 231 -17.95 -35.82 17.00
CA LEU A 231 -19.13 -35.69 17.83
C LEU A 231 -20.31 -35.24 16.97
N ALA A 232 -21.41 -35.97 17.05
CA ALA A 232 -22.67 -35.60 16.42
C ALA A 232 -23.83 -35.86 17.40
N ASN A 233 -24.67 -34.85 17.63
CA ASN A 233 -25.77 -34.96 18.60
C ASN A 233 -26.96 -35.78 18.10
N LYS A 234 -27.18 -35.80 16.79
CA LYS A 234 -28.33 -36.48 16.18
C LYS A 234 -27.94 -37.77 15.48
N MET A 235 -26.97 -37.69 14.57
CA MET A 235 -26.60 -38.81 13.72
C MET A 235 -25.19 -38.61 13.20
N LEU A 236 -24.42 -39.70 13.17
CA LEU A 236 -23.20 -39.81 12.38
C LEU A 236 -23.47 -40.86 11.29
N VAL A 237 -23.22 -40.51 10.04
CA VAL A 237 -23.37 -41.41 8.89
C VAL A 237 -22.00 -41.66 8.28
N ILE A 238 -21.69 -42.92 8.02
CA ILE A 238 -20.50 -43.35 7.29
C ILE A 238 -20.97 -44.33 6.23
N GLU A 239 -20.82 -43.95 4.97
CA GLU A 239 -21.25 -44.74 3.82
C GLU A 239 -20.08 -44.87 2.83
N ALA A 240 -19.72 -46.10 2.51
CA ALA A 240 -18.71 -46.43 1.52
C ALA A 240 -18.94 -47.87 1.04
N GLN A 241 -18.36 -48.23 -0.11
CA GLN A 241 -18.36 -49.63 -0.56
C GLN A 241 -17.64 -50.55 0.44
N ASN A 242 -16.55 -50.07 1.03
CA ASN A 242 -15.76 -50.80 2.02
C ASN A 242 -15.41 -49.85 3.18
N ILE A 243 -15.58 -50.33 4.41
CA ILE A 243 -15.17 -49.63 5.62
C ILE A 243 -14.21 -50.57 6.38
N ALA A 244 -13.00 -50.09 6.66
CA ALA A 244 -12.00 -50.82 7.42
C ALA A 244 -11.64 -50.04 8.69
N HIS A 245 -11.57 -50.74 9.81
CA HIS A 245 -11.14 -50.18 11.09
C HIS A 245 -10.11 -51.10 11.72
N GLN A 246 -9.03 -50.51 12.25
CA GLN A 246 -7.98 -51.22 12.95
C GLN A 246 -7.64 -50.48 14.25
N SER A 247 -7.82 -51.16 15.39
CA SER A 247 -7.37 -50.72 16.70
C SER A 247 -6.23 -51.59 17.19
N LEU A 248 -5.16 -51.00 17.72
CA LEU A 248 -4.04 -51.75 18.29
C LEU A 248 -4.34 -52.28 19.70
N GLU A 249 -5.09 -51.52 20.50
CA GLU A 249 -5.37 -51.89 21.89
C GLU A 249 -6.82 -52.33 22.10
N LYS A 250 -7.78 -51.43 21.85
CA LYS A 250 -9.20 -51.68 22.15
C LYS A 250 -10.09 -51.02 21.12
N PHE A 251 -11.14 -51.75 20.74
CA PHE A 251 -12.30 -51.21 20.04
C PHE A 251 -13.52 -51.32 20.97
N LEU A 252 -14.17 -50.18 21.26
CA LEU A 252 -15.31 -50.10 22.18
C LEU A 252 -16.53 -49.53 21.45
N ILE A 253 -17.63 -50.27 21.45
CA ILE A 253 -18.94 -49.80 20.99
C ILE A 253 -19.90 -49.87 22.18
N GLN A 254 -20.56 -48.75 22.48
CA GLN A 254 -21.54 -48.66 23.55
C GLN A 254 -22.72 -47.79 23.11
N ALA A 255 -23.93 -48.25 23.41
CA ALA A 255 -25.16 -47.48 23.24
C ALA A 255 -26.05 -47.64 24.48
N GLN A 256 -26.81 -46.61 24.83
CA GLN A 256 -27.72 -46.65 25.99
C GLN A 256 -28.97 -47.49 25.73
N ASN A 257 -29.53 -47.40 24.52
CA ASN A 257 -30.78 -48.08 24.17
C ASN A 257 -30.53 -49.44 23.49
N GLY A 258 -29.61 -49.49 22.52
CA GLY A 258 -29.32 -50.73 21.81
C GLY A 258 -28.29 -50.54 20.70
N ILE A 259 -27.67 -51.65 20.31
CA ILE A 259 -26.76 -51.74 19.17
C ILE A 259 -27.40 -52.69 18.16
N ALA A 260 -27.52 -52.25 16.91
CA ALA A 260 -28.02 -53.06 15.81
C ALA A 260 -26.91 -53.21 14.75
N ILE A 261 -26.65 -54.46 14.35
CA ILE A 261 -25.73 -54.80 13.27
C ILE A 261 -26.52 -55.66 12.29
N ALA A 262 -26.55 -55.25 11.03
CA ALA A 262 -27.27 -55.95 9.97
C ALA A 262 -26.32 -56.25 8.81
N SER A 263 -26.33 -57.51 8.37
CA SER A 263 -25.68 -57.95 7.14
C SER A 263 -26.67 -58.83 6.38
N PRO A 264 -26.89 -58.58 5.08
CA PRO A 264 -27.85 -59.36 4.28
C PRO A 264 -27.33 -60.76 3.93
N LYS A 265 -26.03 -61.04 4.12
CA LYS A 265 -25.41 -62.30 3.71
C LYS A 265 -24.94 -63.12 4.91
N ASP A 266 -23.97 -62.59 5.64
CA ASP A 266 -23.34 -63.27 6.75
C ASP A 266 -22.79 -62.29 7.78
N PHE A 267 -22.64 -62.76 9.02
CA PHE A 267 -21.93 -62.09 10.09
C PHE A 267 -20.87 -63.04 10.63
N LYS A 268 -19.62 -62.58 10.72
CA LYS A 268 -18.50 -63.37 11.22
C LYS A 268 -17.63 -62.55 12.15
N THR A 269 -17.29 -63.11 13.30
CA THR A 269 -16.23 -62.59 14.17
C THR A 269 -15.35 -63.73 14.66
N THR A 270 -14.07 -63.46 14.79
CA THR A 270 -13.05 -64.45 15.15
C THR A 270 -12.23 -63.95 16.32
N LEU A 271 -11.97 -64.82 17.29
CA LEU A 271 -11.08 -64.58 18.42
C LEU A 271 -9.89 -65.53 18.32
N GLY A 272 -8.76 -65.01 17.83
CA GLY A 272 -7.62 -65.83 17.41
C GLY A 272 -8.00 -66.84 16.32
N ASP A 273 -7.26 -67.93 16.21
CA ASP A 273 -7.40 -68.88 15.09
C ASP A 273 -8.37 -70.03 15.38
N LYS A 274 -8.87 -70.12 16.61
CA LYS A 274 -9.65 -71.28 17.09
C LYS A 274 -11.08 -70.94 17.47
N THR A 275 -11.39 -69.68 17.72
CA THR A 275 -12.72 -69.28 18.20
C THR A 275 -13.41 -68.41 17.16
N GLU A 276 -14.65 -68.77 16.82
CA GLU A 276 -15.44 -68.11 15.78
C GLU A 276 -16.91 -68.05 16.20
N ILE A 277 -17.54 -66.91 15.92
CA ILE A 277 -18.99 -66.76 15.85
C ILE A 277 -19.31 -66.46 14.40
N TYR A 278 -20.17 -67.28 13.80
CA TYR A 278 -20.63 -67.11 12.44
C TYR A 278 -22.14 -67.24 12.38
N ALA A 279 -22.79 -66.41 11.58
CA ALA A 279 -24.21 -66.50 11.30
C ALA A 279 -24.47 -66.21 9.82
N ASP A 280 -25.37 -66.97 9.22
CA ASP A 280 -25.94 -66.71 7.89
C ASP A 280 -27.47 -66.83 7.93
N ASP A 281 -28.11 -66.87 6.76
CA ASP A 281 -29.55 -66.99 6.61
C ASP A 281 -30.13 -68.34 7.08
N LYS A 282 -29.28 -69.34 7.36
CA LYS A 282 -29.68 -70.72 7.66
C LYS A 282 -29.30 -71.16 9.06
N GLN A 283 -28.19 -70.68 9.59
CA GLN A 283 -27.63 -71.18 10.84
C GLN A 283 -26.82 -70.14 11.61
N ILE A 284 -26.74 -70.35 12.93
CA ILE A 284 -25.80 -69.70 13.83
C ILE A 284 -24.81 -70.76 14.33
N THR A 285 -23.52 -70.47 14.21
CA THR A 285 -22.43 -71.35 14.63
C THR A 285 -21.56 -70.66 15.68
N LEU A 286 -21.38 -71.34 16.83
CA LEU A 286 -20.42 -70.99 17.87
C LEU A 286 -19.35 -72.07 17.92
N LYS A 287 -18.09 -71.72 17.62
CA LYS A 287 -16.99 -72.69 17.51
C LYS A 287 -15.82 -72.31 18.39
N VAL A 288 -15.24 -73.30 19.09
CA VAL A 288 -14.00 -73.19 19.88
C VAL A 288 -13.16 -74.45 19.66
N GLY A 289 -12.10 -74.33 18.85
CA GLY A 289 -11.24 -75.44 18.46
C GLY A 289 -12.01 -76.50 17.65
N GLU A 290 -12.08 -77.72 18.17
CA GLU A 290 -12.86 -78.82 17.58
C GLU A 290 -14.31 -78.87 18.07
N ASN A 291 -14.66 -78.10 19.10
CA ASN A 291 -16.01 -78.04 19.64
C ASN A 291 -16.85 -77.02 18.88
N GLU A 292 -18.10 -77.36 18.58
CA GLU A 292 -18.99 -76.56 17.76
C GLU A 292 -20.45 -76.73 18.21
N ILE A 293 -21.18 -75.62 18.28
CA ILE A 293 -22.63 -75.58 18.48
C ILE A 293 -23.23 -74.91 17.24
N LYS A 294 -24.16 -75.61 16.58
CA LYS A 294 -24.95 -75.07 15.46
C LYS A 294 -26.40 -75.00 15.84
N ILE A 295 -27.04 -73.88 15.54
CA ILE A 295 -28.47 -73.65 15.69
C ILE A 295 -29.02 -73.37 14.30
N ASN A 296 -29.98 -74.16 13.84
CA ASN A 296 -30.66 -73.98 12.56
C ASN A 296 -32.17 -74.25 12.71
N ALA A 297 -32.91 -74.24 11.59
CA ALA A 297 -34.35 -74.52 11.59
C ALA A 297 -34.72 -75.95 12.02
N GLU A 298 -33.78 -76.90 11.96
CA GLU A 298 -34.00 -78.32 12.33
C GLU A 298 -33.70 -78.60 13.81
N GLY A 299 -32.98 -77.69 14.49
CA GLY A 299 -32.69 -77.79 15.92
C GLY A 299 -31.27 -77.36 16.29
N ILE A 300 -30.77 -77.92 17.39
CA ILE A 300 -29.43 -77.65 17.93
C ILE A 300 -28.55 -78.89 17.72
N CYS A 301 -27.43 -78.71 17.03
CA CYS A 301 -26.42 -79.75 16.83
C CYS A 301 -25.15 -79.39 17.61
N ILE A 302 -24.66 -80.33 18.43
CA ILE A 302 -23.47 -80.15 19.24
C ILE A 302 -22.42 -81.17 18.83
N LYS A 303 -21.22 -80.70 18.50
CA LYS A 303 -20.06 -81.52 18.18
C LYS A 303 -18.97 -81.25 19.20
N GLY A 304 -18.48 -82.31 19.86
CA GLY A 304 -17.46 -82.24 20.90
C GLY A 304 -17.90 -82.85 22.23
N LYS A 305 -17.12 -82.61 23.28
CA LYS A 305 -17.47 -83.09 24.64
C LYS A 305 -18.54 -82.19 25.25
N VAL A 306 -19.67 -82.78 25.64
CA VAL A 306 -20.73 -82.12 26.38
C VAL A 306 -20.60 -82.46 27.86
N ARG A 307 -20.48 -81.44 28.71
CA ARG A 307 -20.53 -81.58 30.17
C ARG A 307 -21.72 -80.76 30.66
N ILE A 308 -22.65 -81.42 31.34
CA ILE A 308 -23.80 -80.79 32.00
C ILE A 308 -23.39 -80.65 33.47
N GLU A 309 -23.24 -79.42 33.96
CA GLU A 309 -22.93 -79.10 35.37
C GLU A 309 -24.18 -78.58 36.09
#